data_AF-A0AAU3BQD3-F1
#
_entry.id   AF-A0AAU3BQD3-F1
#
_cell.length_a   1.000
_cell.length_b   1.000
_cell.length_c   1.000
_cell.angle_alpha   90.00
_cell.angle_beta   90.00
_cell.angle_gamma   90.00
#
_symmetry.space_group_name_H-M   'P 1'
#
loop_
_entity.id
_entity.type
_entity.pdbx_description
1 polymer ?
#
loop_
_entity_poly.entity_id
_entity_poly.type
_entity_poly.pdbx_seq_one_letter_code
_entity_poly.pdbx_strand_id
1 'polypeptide(L)'
;MSTLPVDESYDDDTYQDGNALAGPLSEVFAVDVTTAVSSCTGCGSSGPLARLRVYGKAPGLVARCPDCAQVVLRLVRGPDAAWLDLRGTVCLRIPLADG
;
A
#
# COMPACT_ATOMS: atom_id res chain seq x y z
N MET A 1 40.85 8.26 -26.61
CA MET A 1 40.30 8.15 -25.24
C MET A 1 39.80 9.52 -24.85
N SER A 2 38.52 9.81 -25.13
CA SER A 2 37.88 11.09 -24.80
C SER A 2 36.72 10.75 -23.87
N THR A 3 36.80 11.20 -22.62
CA THR A 3 35.71 11.13 -21.65
C THR A 3 34.57 12.00 -22.17
N LEU A 4 33.41 11.39 -22.42
CA LEU A 4 32.18 12.15 -22.61
C LEU A 4 31.91 12.95 -21.34
N PRO A 5 31.42 14.20 -21.43
CA PRO A 5 30.99 14.92 -20.25
C PRO A 5 29.83 14.14 -19.65
N VAL A 6 29.95 13.80 -18.37
CA VAL A 6 28.80 13.44 -17.55
C VAL A 6 27.93 14.70 -17.48
N ASP A 7 26.88 14.75 -18.29
CA ASP A 7 25.77 15.67 -18.07
C ASP A 7 24.98 15.15 -16.85
N GLU A 8 25.61 15.28 -15.68
CA GLU A 8 25.01 15.04 -14.38
C GLU A 8 24.54 16.38 -13.83
N SER A 9 23.42 16.88 -14.34
CA SER A 9 22.56 17.75 -13.54
C SER A 9 21.15 17.19 -13.56
N TYR A 10 20.93 16.16 -12.74
CA TYR A 10 19.61 16.00 -12.15
C TYR A 10 19.43 17.22 -11.24
N ASP A 11 18.53 18.13 -11.60
CA ASP A 11 18.02 19.13 -10.65
C ASP A 11 17.43 18.36 -9.46
N ASP A 12 18.23 18.23 -8.40
CA ASP A 12 17.83 17.65 -7.10
C ASP A 12 16.75 18.50 -6.41
N ASP A 13 16.32 19.61 -7.01
CA ASP A 13 15.49 20.66 -6.42
C ASP A 13 13.97 20.53 -6.66
N THR A 14 13.46 19.35 -7.05
CA THR A 14 12.00 19.14 -7.21
C THR A 14 11.40 18.00 -6.39
N TYR A 15 11.97 17.63 -5.25
CA TYR A 15 11.23 16.84 -4.26
C TYR A 15 10.42 17.76 -3.34
N GLN A 16 9.20 17.32 -3.00
CA GLN A 16 8.39 17.93 -1.93
C GLN A 16 8.44 17.02 -0.72
N ASP A 17 8.30 17.59 0.49
CA ASP A 17 8.21 16.78 1.69
C ASP A 17 6.91 15.95 1.71
N GLY A 18 6.88 14.92 2.56
CA GLY A 18 5.78 13.97 2.62
C GLY A 18 4.41 14.58 2.93
N ASN A 19 4.34 15.79 3.48
CA ASN A 19 3.06 16.48 3.70
C ASN A 19 2.35 16.81 2.38
N ALA A 20 3.06 16.85 1.24
CA ALA A 20 2.45 16.99 -0.08
C ALA A 20 1.44 15.87 -0.41
N LEU A 21 1.55 14.72 0.27
CA LEU A 21 0.61 13.59 0.12
C LEU A 21 -0.72 13.80 0.86
N ALA A 22 -0.85 14.81 1.73
CA ALA A 22 -2.02 14.99 2.58
C ALA A 22 -3.33 15.10 1.80
N GLY A 23 -3.34 15.88 0.69
CA GLY A 23 -4.50 15.99 -0.19
C GLY A 23 -4.84 14.65 -0.86
N PRO A 24 -3.93 14.09 -1.69
CA PRO A 24 -4.18 12.83 -2.40
C PRO A 24 -4.54 11.65 -1.50
N LEU A 25 -3.90 11.51 -0.32
CA LEU A 25 -4.20 10.42 0.61
C LEU A 25 -5.51 10.62 1.37
N SER A 26 -5.97 11.86 1.56
CA SER A 26 -7.27 12.14 2.18
C SER A 26 -8.41 11.50 1.37
N GLU A 27 -8.34 11.59 0.04
CA GLU A 27 -9.33 10.97 -0.88
C GLU A 27 -9.32 9.44 -0.77
N VAL A 28 -8.13 8.86 -0.68
CA VAL A 28 -7.92 7.41 -0.52
C VAL A 28 -8.55 6.88 0.77
N PHE A 29 -8.48 7.63 1.87
CA PHE A 29 -9.04 7.20 3.16
C PHE A 29 -10.54 7.49 3.31
N ALA A 30 -11.14 8.24 2.39
CA ALA A 30 -12.58 8.53 2.39
C ALA A 30 -13.42 7.39 1.78
N VAL A 31 -12.81 6.43 1.08
CA VAL A 31 -13.50 5.34 0.37
C VAL A 31 -13.47 4.01 1.13
N ASP A 32 -14.38 3.10 0.77
CA ASP A 32 -14.36 1.72 1.27
C ASP A 32 -13.16 0.95 0.70
N VAL A 33 -12.09 0.89 1.49
CA VAL A 33 -10.83 0.20 1.17
C VAL A 33 -11.03 -1.30 0.97
N THR A 34 -12.11 -1.94 1.44
CA THR A 34 -12.32 -3.38 1.22
C THR A 34 -12.52 -3.74 -0.26
N THR A 35 -12.91 -2.75 -1.09
CA THR A 35 -13.02 -2.86 -2.54
C THR A 35 -11.69 -2.69 -3.28
N ALA A 36 -10.65 -2.19 -2.60
CA ALA A 36 -9.33 -2.01 -3.19
C ALA A 36 -8.76 -3.34 -3.66
N VAL A 37 -8.14 -3.35 -4.83
CA VAL A 37 -7.50 -4.55 -5.39
C VAL A 37 -6.05 -4.60 -4.92
N SER A 38 -5.74 -5.64 -4.15
CA SER A 38 -4.38 -5.95 -3.73
C SER A 38 -3.71 -6.89 -4.71
N SER A 39 -2.39 -6.76 -4.87
CA SER A 39 -1.53 -7.70 -5.61
C SER A 39 -0.58 -8.40 -4.63
N CYS A 40 -0.64 -9.73 -4.57
CA CYS A 40 0.12 -10.52 -3.60
C CYS A 40 1.61 -10.63 -3.95
N THR A 41 2.49 -10.31 -3.01
CA THR A 41 3.96 -10.48 -3.17
C THR A 41 4.40 -11.93 -3.34
N GLY A 42 3.63 -12.90 -2.82
CA GLY A 42 4.01 -14.31 -2.84
C GLY A 42 3.70 -15.03 -4.15
N CYS A 43 2.52 -14.82 -4.72
CA CYS A 43 2.06 -15.53 -5.92
C CYS A 43 1.61 -14.62 -7.07
N GLY A 44 1.63 -13.31 -6.88
CA GLY A 44 1.20 -12.34 -7.89
C GLY A 44 -0.32 -12.25 -8.09
N SER A 45 -1.14 -13.04 -7.38
CA SER A 45 -2.58 -12.97 -7.55
C SER A 45 -3.14 -11.61 -7.13
N SER A 46 -4.04 -11.08 -7.96
CA SER A 46 -4.70 -9.80 -7.72
C SER A 46 -6.20 -9.98 -7.50
N GLY A 47 -6.74 -9.27 -6.52
CA GLY A 47 -8.17 -9.27 -6.23
C GLY A 47 -8.55 -8.31 -5.11
N PRO A 48 -9.86 -8.07 -4.90
CA PRO A 48 -10.33 -7.20 -3.81
C PRO A 48 -9.83 -7.67 -2.44
N LEU A 49 -9.50 -6.73 -1.56
CA LEU A 49 -9.11 -7.03 -0.17
C LEU A 49 -10.17 -7.87 0.55
N ALA A 50 -11.46 -7.67 0.24
CA ALA A 50 -12.57 -8.46 0.74
C ALA A 50 -12.46 -9.98 0.46
N ARG A 51 -11.65 -10.42 -0.51
CA ARG A 51 -11.42 -11.84 -0.82
C ARG A 51 -10.36 -12.49 0.10
N LEU A 52 -9.56 -11.70 0.82
CA LEU A 52 -8.52 -12.23 1.68
C LEU A 52 -9.10 -13.03 2.85
N ARG A 53 -8.38 -14.07 3.29
CA ARG A 53 -8.73 -14.82 4.50
C ARG A 53 -8.27 -14.04 5.73
N VAL A 54 -9.20 -13.49 6.50
CA VAL A 54 -8.91 -12.66 7.68
C VAL A 54 -9.01 -13.49 8.97
N TYR A 55 -7.99 -13.37 9.81
CA TYR A 55 -7.92 -14.00 11.13
C TYR A 55 -7.81 -12.89 12.19
N GLY A 56 -8.79 -12.82 13.11
CA GLY A 56 -8.95 -11.68 14.03
C GLY A 56 -8.74 -12.01 15.52
N LYS A 57 -7.74 -12.81 15.86
CA LYS A 57 -7.36 -13.03 17.27
C LYS A 57 -6.43 -11.91 17.74
N ALA A 58 -6.53 -11.53 19.02
CA ALA A 58 -5.61 -10.56 19.62
C ALA A 58 -4.14 -10.88 19.26
N PRO A 59 -3.31 -9.88 18.91
CA PRO A 59 -3.54 -8.43 19.05
C PRO A 59 -4.10 -7.70 17.81
N GLY A 60 -4.58 -8.39 16.76
CA GLY A 60 -5.09 -7.67 15.58
C GLY A 60 -5.65 -8.55 14.45
N LEU A 61 -5.83 -7.96 13.28
CA LEU A 61 -6.27 -8.64 12.06
C LEU A 61 -5.07 -9.03 11.21
N VAL A 62 -5.04 -10.28 10.76
CA VAL A 62 -4.08 -10.77 9.76
C VAL A 62 -4.85 -11.26 8.55
N ALA A 63 -4.62 -10.65 7.39
CA ALA A 63 -5.25 -11.01 6.13
C ALA A 63 -4.26 -11.80 5.25
N ARG A 64 -4.66 -13.00 4.82
CA ARG A 64 -3.83 -13.90 3.99
C ARG A 64 -4.40 -14.08 2.59
N CYS A 65 -3.52 -14.22 1.62
CA CYS A 65 -3.86 -14.57 0.25
C CYS A 65 -4.60 -15.93 0.25
N PRO A 66 -5.77 -16.05 -0.41
CA PRO A 66 -6.50 -17.30 -0.48
C PRO A 66 -5.77 -18.36 -1.35
N ASP A 67 -4.86 -17.94 -2.22
CA ASP A 67 -4.21 -18.83 -3.19
C ASP A 67 -2.89 -19.41 -2.66
N CYS A 68 -2.10 -18.64 -1.90
CA CYS A 68 -0.78 -19.09 -1.39
C CYS A 68 -0.58 -18.92 0.12
N ALA A 69 -1.59 -18.43 0.85
CA ALA A 69 -1.54 -18.17 2.29
C ALA A 69 -0.51 -17.12 2.76
N GLN A 70 0.20 -16.44 1.86
CA GLN A 70 1.07 -15.29 2.18
C GLN A 70 0.29 -14.26 2.99
N VAL A 71 0.91 -13.70 4.03
CA VAL A 71 0.31 -12.59 4.78
C VAL A 71 0.37 -11.35 3.89
N VAL A 72 -0.79 -10.86 3.46
CA VAL A 72 -0.92 -9.72 2.53
C VAL A 72 -0.98 -8.40 3.31
N LEU A 73 -1.73 -8.39 4.42
CA LEU A 73 -1.94 -7.22 5.28
C LEU A 73 -2.01 -7.62 6.76
N ARG A 74 -1.55 -6.75 7.65
CA ARG A 74 -1.85 -6.80 9.09
C ARG A 74 -2.37 -5.45 9.57
N LEU A 75 -3.40 -5.47 10.42
CA LEU A 75 -3.91 -4.28 11.10
C LEU A 75 -3.95 -4.54 12.61
N VAL A 76 -3.19 -3.77 13.36
CA VAL A 76 -3.17 -3.80 14.83
C VAL A 76 -3.63 -2.43 15.33
N ARG A 77 -4.56 -2.40 16.27
CA ARG A 77 -5.01 -1.15 16.93
C ARG A 77 -4.55 -1.13 18.37
N GLY A 78 -3.79 -0.10 18.73
CA GLY A 78 -3.50 0.28 20.11
C GLY A 78 -4.49 1.32 20.62
N PRO A 79 -4.27 1.86 21.83
CA PRO A 79 -5.15 2.88 22.43
C PRO A 79 -5.19 4.21 21.65
N ASP A 80 -4.05 4.59 21.06
CA ASP A 80 -3.79 5.91 20.47
C ASP A 80 -3.33 5.83 19.00
N ALA A 81 -2.94 4.65 18.53
CA ALA A 81 -2.40 4.46 17.18
C ALA A 81 -2.89 3.16 16.54
N ALA A 82 -2.84 3.11 15.22
CA ALA A 82 -3.02 1.89 14.43
C ALA A 82 -1.78 1.61 13.59
N TRP A 83 -1.42 0.34 13.49
CA TRP A 83 -0.34 -0.15 12.64
C TRP A 83 -0.94 -0.89 11.47
N LEU A 84 -0.69 -0.37 10.26
CA LEU A 84 -1.04 -1.01 9.00
C LEU A 84 0.23 -1.51 8.32
N ASP A 85 0.41 -2.83 8.28
CA ASP A 85 1.53 -3.50 7.58
C ASP A 85 1.06 -4.00 6.22
N LEU A 86 1.66 -3.49 5.15
CA LEU A 86 1.39 -3.85 3.77
C LEU A 86 2.57 -4.54 3.08
N ARG A 87 3.59 -5.01 3.82
CA ARG A 87 4.78 -5.66 3.22
C ARG A 87 4.46 -6.89 2.35
N GLY A 88 3.30 -7.51 2.55
CA GLY A 88 2.81 -8.62 1.74
C GLY A 88 2.10 -8.21 0.44
N THR A 89 1.91 -6.91 0.24
CA THR A 89 1.17 -6.30 -0.86
C THR A 89 2.15 -5.57 -1.78
N VAL A 90 2.14 -5.89 -3.07
CA VAL A 90 2.93 -5.17 -4.08
C VAL A 90 2.36 -3.76 -4.27
N CYS A 91 1.03 -3.67 -4.43
CA CYS A 91 0.31 -2.42 -4.56
C CYS A 91 -1.17 -2.60 -4.17
N LEU A 92 -1.83 -1.49 -3.85
CA LEU A 92 -3.27 -1.38 -3.74
C LEU A 92 -3.77 -0.49 -4.87
N ARG A 93 -4.72 -0.98 -5.66
CA ARG A 93 -5.50 -0.15 -6.58
C ARG A 93 -6.80 0.21 -5.89
N ILE A 94 -6.97 1.50 -5.59
CA ILE A 94 -8.10 2.02 -4.81
C ILE A 94 -9.04 2.71 -5.79
N PRO A 95 -10.33 2.34 -5.86
CA PRO A 95 -11.30 3.10 -6.63
C PRO A 95 -11.54 4.44 -5.93
N LEU A 96 -11.23 5.54 -6.60
CA LEU A 96 -11.59 6.88 -6.13
C LEU A 96 -13.01 7.17 -6.63
N ALA A 97 -13.83 7.83 -5.80
CA ALA A 97 -15.08 8.38 -6.30
C ALA A 97 -14.73 9.46 -7.33
N ASP A 98 -15.34 9.40 -8.51
CA ASP A 98 -15.31 10.55 -9.41
C ASP A 98 -15.93 11.74 -8.65
N GLY A 99 -15.19 12.83 -8.53
CA GLY A 99 -15.65 14.06 -7.86
C GLY A 99 -16.88 14.68 -8.51
#